data_AF-A0AAW9RR32-F1
#
_entry.id   AF-A0AAW9RR32-F1
#
_cell.length_a   1.000
_cell.length_b   1.000
_cell.length_c   1.000
_cell.angle_alpha   90.00
_cell.angle_beta   90.00
_cell.angle_gamma   90.00
#
_symmetry.space_group_name_H-M   'P 1'
#
loop_
_entity.id
_entity.type
_entity.pdbx_description
1 polymer ?
#
loop_
_entity_poly.entity_id
_entity_poly.type
_entity_poly.pdbx_seq_one_letter_code
_entity_poly.pdbx_strand_id
1 'polypeptide(L)'
;MNTENNVNKTLLQVYTNGIESLKKRKKGIFRSIPVPERLIESLSLVHALRETKHKNARLWKFTRMTGWRKIKEIMTIANIQGSQATAKGLRHGFGGYAIADCEIPLNMVQKWLGHAELKTTAIYANAVGKEERDIANKMWR
;
A
#
# COMPACT_ATOMS: atom_id res chain seq x y z
N MET A 1 30.70 10.88 15.88
CA MET A 1 30.26 9.49 15.62
C MET A 1 29.11 9.20 16.59
N ASN A 2 27.90 8.88 16.09
CA ASN A 2 26.67 8.48 16.83
C ASN A 2 25.46 9.44 16.89
N THR A 3 25.33 10.44 16.02
CA THR A 3 24.07 11.22 15.88
C THR A 3 23.20 10.75 14.70
N GLU A 4 23.78 10.34 13.58
CA GLU A 4 23.02 9.90 12.38
C GLU A 4 22.34 8.52 12.55
N ASN A 5 22.91 7.63 13.37
CA ASN A 5 22.35 6.29 13.60
C ASN A 5 21.12 6.26 14.52
N ASN A 6 20.89 7.31 15.31
CA ASN A 6 19.74 7.39 16.21
C ASN A 6 18.52 8.02 15.52
N VAL A 7 18.76 9.02 14.66
CA VAL A 7 17.72 9.64 13.83
C VAL A 7 17.08 8.61 12.90
N ASN A 8 17.87 7.74 12.26
CA ASN A 8 17.35 6.69 11.39
C ASN A 8 16.53 5.61 12.14
N LYS A 9 16.87 5.28 13.39
CA LYS A 9 16.09 4.33 14.21
C LYS A 9 14.76 4.92 14.67
N THR A 10 14.72 6.20 15.03
CA THR A 10 13.47 6.89 15.39
C THR A 10 12.58 7.11 14.16
N LEU A 11 13.16 7.45 13.01
CA LEU A 11 12.44 7.58 11.74
C LEU A 11 11.78 6.24 11.32
N LEU A 12 12.52 5.12 11.35
CA LEU A 12 11.98 3.79 11.03
C LEU A 12 10.83 3.34 11.96
N GLN A 13 10.81 3.83 13.20
CA GLN A 13 9.76 3.50 14.18
C GLN A 13 8.51 4.37 14.02
N VAL A 14 8.61 5.54 13.36
CA VAL A 14 7.51 6.50 13.17
C VAL A 14 6.70 6.25 11.88
N TYR A 15 7.25 5.58 10.86
CA TYR A 15 6.55 5.36 9.57
C TYR A 15 5.65 4.12 9.50
N THR A 16 5.04 3.70 10.60
CA THR A 16 4.20 2.50 10.62
C THR A 16 2.84 2.73 11.28
N ASN A 17 1.95 3.40 10.55
CA ASN A 17 0.53 3.40 10.88
C ASN A 17 -0.04 2.02 10.53
N GLY A 18 -0.08 1.14 11.52
CA GLY A 18 -0.65 -0.20 11.38
C GLY A 18 -2.13 -0.13 11.02
N ILE A 19 -2.53 -0.78 9.94
CA ILE A 19 -3.93 -0.93 9.55
C ILE A 19 -4.42 -2.35 9.80
N GLU A 20 -5.68 -2.49 10.20
CA GLU A 20 -6.26 -3.80 10.46
C GLU A 20 -6.35 -4.63 9.15
N SER A 21 -6.02 -5.91 9.27
CA SER A 21 -5.98 -6.89 8.19
C SER A 21 -7.31 -7.60 8.02
N LEU A 22 -8.23 -6.91 7.35
CA LEU A 22 -9.57 -7.42 7.04
C LEU A 22 -9.54 -8.77 6.29
N LYS A 23 -8.53 -9.01 5.45
CA LYS A 23 -8.38 -10.26 4.69
C LYS A 23 -7.97 -11.47 5.52
N LYS A 24 -7.55 -11.30 6.78
CA LYS A 24 -7.21 -12.40 7.69
C LYS A 24 -8.44 -12.97 8.40
N ARG A 25 -9.63 -12.40 8.19
CA ARG A 25 -10.93 -12.83 8.76
C ARG A 25 -10.91 -13.04 10.28
N LYS A 26 -10.00 -12.36 10.97
CA LYS A 26 -9.83 -12.33 12.43
C LYS A 26 -9.50 -10.90 12.84
N LYS A 27 -10.26 -10.36 13.80
CA LYS A 27 -10.06 -9.01 14.33
C LYS A 27 -8.76 -8.90 15.13
N GLY A 28 -8.23 -7.69 15.23
CA GLY A 28 -7.02 -7.40 16.02
C GLY A 28 -5.71 -7.77 15.32
N ILE A 29 -5.76 -8.21 14.06
CA ILE A 29 -4.54 -8.44 13.28
C ILE A 29 -4.20 -7.16 12.53
N PHE A 30 -3.14 -6.48 12.95
CA PHE A 30 -2.65 -5.28 12.29
C PHE A 30 -1.47 -5.59 11.39
N ARG A 31 -1.31 -4.79 10.34
CA ARG A 31 -0.13 -4.81 9.48
C ARG A 31 0.35 -3.40 9.24
N SER A 32 1.66 -3.22 9.15
CA SER A 32 2.25 -1.95 8.78
C SER A 32 2.64 -1.98 7.30
N ILE A 33 2.47 -0.85 6.64
CA ILE A 33 2.81 -0.64 5.23
C ILE A 33 3.81 0.51 5.20
N PRO A 34 5.00 0.33 4.59
CA PRO A 34 5.90 1.44 4.39
C PRO A 34 5.26 2.39 3.39
N VAL A 35 5.15 3.65 3.79
CA VAL A 35 4.60 4.71 2.95
C VAL A 35 5.58 5.88 2.91
N PRO A 36 5.67 6.60 1.79
CA PRO A 36 6.50 7.79 1.71
C PRO A 36 6.09 8.83 2.75
N GLU A 37 7.07 9.56 3.29
CA GLU A 37 6.84 10.62 4.27
C GLU A 37 5.84 11.67 3.79
N ARG A 38 5.95 12.07 2.51
CA ARG A 38 5.01 13.01 1.88
C ARG A 38 3.54 12.58 2.00
N LEU A 39 3.26 11.27 1.98
CA LEU A 39 1.89 10.78 2.20
C LEU A 39 1.44 10.99 3.65
N ILE A 40 2.32 10.73 4.61
CA ILE A 40 2.04 10.97 6.04
C ILE A 40 1.82 12.46 6.30
N GLU A 41 2.64 13.33 5.72
CA GLU A 41 2.48 14.78 5.82
C GLU A 41 1.14 15.24 5.25
N SER A 42 0.78 14.75 4.05
CA SER A 42 -0.50 15.06 3.40
C SER A 42 -1.68 14.61 4.25
N LEU A 43 -1.63 13.41 4.83
CA LEU A 43 -2.66 12.91 5.74
C LEU A 43 -2.72 13.72 7.04
N SER A 44 -1.57 14.12 7.57
CA SER A 44 -1.48 14.94 8.78
C SER A 44 -2.13 16.30 8.58
N LEU A 45 -1.90 16.93 7.42
CA LEU A 45 -2.50 18.20 7.04
C LEU A 45 -4.01 18.08 6.83
N VAL A 46 -4.45 17.13 5.99
CA VAL A 46 -5.88 16.97 5.62
C VAL A 46 -6.75 16.59 6.83
N HIS A 47 -6.19 15.85 7.79
CA HIS A 47 -6.92 15.37 8.96
C HIS A 47 -6.55 16.08 10.27
N ALA A 48 -5.75 17.16 10.21
CA ALA A 48 -5.26 17.90 11.39
C ALA A 48 -4.69 16.98 12.50
N LEU A 49 -3.90 15.97 12.11
CA LEU A 49 -3.45 14.91 13.03
C LEU A 49 -2.49 15.39 14.12
N ARG A 50 -1.86 16.55 13.94
CA ARG A 50 -0.98 17.16 14.96
C ARG A 50 -1.77 17.87 16.06
N GLU A 51 -2.99 18.29 15.76
CA GLU A 51 -3.83 19.09 16.66
C GLU A 51 -4.92 18.25 17.35
N THR A 52 -5.22 17.07 16.79
CA THR A 52 -6.22 16.17 17.38
C THR A 52 -5.77 15.62 18.72
N LYS A 53 -6.57 15.87 19.76
CA LYS A 53 -6.40 15.24 21.08
C LYS A 53 -6.87 13.78 21.10
N HIS A 54 -7.55 13.31 20.05
CA HIS A 54 -8.14 11.98 19.98
C HIS A 54 -7.23 11.00 19.23
N LYS A 55 -6.47 10.20 20.00
CA LYS A 55 -5.56 9.17 19.48
C LYS A 55 -6.24 8.07 18.63
N ASN A 56 -7.58 7.95 18.70
CA ASN A 56 -8.36 6.92 18.02
C ASN A 56 -9.38 7.48 17.01
N ALA A 57 -9.23 8.73 16.58
CA ALA A 57 -10.13 9.31 15.59
C ALA A 57 -9.99 8.58 14.23
N ARG A 58 -11.13 8.28 13.60
CA ARG A 58 -11.13 7.74 12.23
C ARG A 58 -10.70 8.83 11.26
N LEU A 59 -9.69 8.55 10.43
CA LEU A 59 -9.28 9.44 9.33
C LEU A 59 -10.46 9.71 8.39
N TRP A 60 -11.13 8.64 7.96
CA TRP A 60 -12.31 8.73 7.11
C TRP A 60 -13.55 8.27 7.86
N LYS A 61 -14.58 9.13 7.90
CA LYS A 61 -15.86 8.87 8.56
C LYS A 61 -16.89 8.20 7.64
N PHE A 62 -16.50 7.84 6.42
CA PHE A 62 -17.40 7.26 5.43
C PHE A 62 -17.35 5.73 5.39
N THR A 63 -18.38 5.10 4.82
CA THR A 63 -18.45 3.65 4.66
C THR A 63 -17.64 3.17 3.45
N ARG A 64 -17.44 1.85 3.36
CA ARG A 64 -16.77 1.22 2.21
C ARG A 64 -17.38 1.63 0.87
N MET A 65 -18.72 1.71 0.77
CA MET A 65 -19.40 2.05 -0.49
C MET A 65 -19.17 3.50 -0.89
N THR A 66 -19.18 4.42 0.07
CA THR A 66 -18.82 5.82 -0.18
C THR A 66 -17.37 5.95 -0.61
N GLY A 67 -16.46 5.22 0.03
CA GLY A 67 -15.05 5.16 -0.39
C GLY A 67 -14.88 4.64 -1.82
N TRP A 68 -15.61 3.59 -2.19
CA TRP A 68 -15.60 3.06 -3.56
C TRP A 68 -16.07 4.10 -4.59
N ARG A 69 -17.17 4.82 -4.31
CA ARG A 69 -17.68 5.90 -5.17
C ARG A 69 -16.65 7.03 -5.34
N LYS A 70 -16.02 7.47 -4.25
CA LYS A 70 -14.95 8.48 -4.28
C LYS A 70 -13.77 8.03 -5.13
N ILE A 71 -13.34 6.77 -5.03
CA ILE A 71 -12.27 6.24 -5.89
C ILE A 71 -12.69 6.24 -7.37
N LYS A 72 -13.94 5.88 -7.68
CA LYS A 72 -14.44 5.94 -9.07
C LYS A 72 -14.42 7.38 -9.61
N GLU A 73 -14.83 8.35 -8.82
CA GLU A 73 -14.80 9.76 -9.17
C GLU A 73 -13.36 10.26 -9.43
N ILE A 74 -12.42 9.94 -8.53
CA ILE A 74 -11.00 10.27 -8.70
C ILE A 74 -10.42 9.65 -9.97
N MET A 75 -10.77 8.39 -10.26
CA MET A 75 -10.34 7.71 -11.49
C MET A 75 -10.84 8.42 -12.74
N THR A 76 -12.10 8.87 -12.74
CA THR A 76 -12.67 9.65 -13.85
C THR A 76 -11.95 10.98 -14.02
N ILE A 77 -11.69 11.71 -12.93
CA ILE A 77 -10.95 12.99 -12.96
C ILE A 77 -9.52 12.78 -13.49
N ALA A 78 -8.87 11.68 -13.11
CA ALA A 78 -7.55 11.30 -13.58
C ALA A 78 -7.54 10.71 -15.00
N ASN A 79 -8.69 10.65 -15.68
CA ASN A 79 -8.87 10.04 -17.00
C ASN A 79 -8.39 8.56 -17.07
N ILE A 80 -8.53 7.81 -15.97
CA ILE A 80 -8.21 6.39 -15.90
C ILE A 80 -9.48 5.59 -16.18
N GLN A 81 -9.47 4.83 -17.28
CA GLN A 81 -10.61 4.04 -17.76
C GLN A 81 -10.28 2.55 -17.82
N GLY A 82 -11.31 1.69 -17.81
CA GLY A 82 -11.15 0.24 -17.89
C GLY A 82 -11.29 -0.50 -16.56
N SER A 83 -10.96 -1.79 -16.56
CA SER A 83 -11.12 -2.69 -15.41
C SER A 83 -10.25 -2.31 -14.20
N GLN A 84 -9.12 -1.63 -14.45
CA GLN A 84 -8.19 -1.10 -13.45
C GLN A 84 -8.70 0.17 -12.75
N ALA A 85 -9.72 0.86 -13.30
CA ALA A 85 -10.29 2.09 -12.75
C ALA A 85 -11.17 1.82 -11.51
N THR A 86 -10.63 1.09 -10.52
CA THR A 86 -11.30 0.66 -9.30
C THR A 86 -10.31 0.54 -8.15
N ALA A 87 -10.79 0.53 -6.90
CA ALA A 87 -9.94 0.29 -5.73
C ALA A 87 -9.24 -1.09 -5.76
N LYS A 88 -9.87 -2.10 -6.39
CA LYS A 88 -9.25 -3.41 -6.61
C LYS A 88 -8.12 -3.30 -7.65
N GLY A 89 -8.36 -2.57 -8.74
CA GLY A 89 -7.38 -2.30 -9.77
C GLY A 89 -6.15 -1.58 -9.24
N LEU A 90 -6.33 -0.52 -8.45
CA LEU A 90 -5.23 0.17 -7.74
C LEU A 90 -4.38 -0.77 -6.90
N ARG A 91 -5.04 -1.58 -6.08
CA ARG A 91 -4.35 -2.56 -5.25
C ARG A 91 -3.60 -3.60 -6.10
N HIS A 92 -4.13 -3.92 -7.28
CA HIS A 92 -3.50 -4.86 -8.18
C HIS A 92 -2.28 -4.26 -8.87
N GLY A 93 -2.40 -3.06 -9.43
CA GLY A 93 -1.29 -2.31 -10.01
C GLY A 93 -0.16 -2.07 -9.00
N PHE A 94 -0.49 -1.72 -7.75
CA PHE A 94 0.53 -1.59 -6.69
C PHE A 94 1.32 -2.89 -6.46
N GLY A 95 0.63 -4.04 -6.44
CA GLY A 95 1.28 -5.34 -6.26
C GLY A 95 2.18 -5.71 -7.44
N GLY A 96 1.72 -5.48 -8.67
CA GLY A 96 2.50 -5.71 -9.88
C GLY A 96 3.74 -4.82 -9.95
N TYR A 97 3.56 -3.50 -9.81
CA TYR A 97 4.64 -2.51 -9.81
C TYR A 97 5.71 -2.81 -8.76
N ALA A 98 5.29 -3.17 -7.53
CA ALA A 98 6.24 -3.51 -6.47
C ALA A 98 7.13 -4.72 -6.82
N ILE A 99 6.60 -5.72 -7.54
CA ILE A 99 7.32 -6.94 -7.87
C ILE A 99 8.14 -6.77 -9.16
N ALA A 100 7.51 -6.26 -10.22
CA ALA A 100 8.11 -6.18 -11.55
C ALA A 100 9.12 -5.04 -11.67
N ASP A 101 8.78 -3.86 -11.17
CA ASP A 101 9.58 -2.64 -11.37
C ASP A 101 10.47 -2.31 -10.17
N CYS A 102 10.01 -2.59 -8.95
CA CYS A 102 10.77 -2.30 -7.73
C CYS A 102 11.50 -3.51 -7.14
N GLU A 103 11.38 -4.70 -7.74
CA GLU A 103 12.04 -5.94 -7.30
C GLU A 103 11.79 -6.30 -5.82
N ILE A 104 10.65 -5.87 -5.26
CA ILE A 104 10.33 -6.14 -3.87
C ILE A 104 9.98 -7.63 -3.70
N PRO A 105 10.59 -8.34 -2.74
CA PRO A 105 10.29 -9.74 -2.46
C PRO A 105 8.80 -10.01 -2.22
N LEU A 106 8.30 -11.10 -2.79
CA LEU A 106 6.87 -11.47 -2.76
C LEU A 106 6.30 -11.59 -1.34
N ASN A 107 7.10 -12.07 -0.39
CA ASN A 107 6.74 -12.18 1.02
C ASN A 107 6.52 -10.80 1.67
N MET A 108 7.28 -9.78 1.28
CA MET A 108 7.11 -8.40 1.77
C MET A 108 5.84 -7.77 1.19
N VAL A 109 5.61 -7.93 -0.12
CA VAL A 109 4.38 -7.43 -0.78
C VAL A 109 3.13 -8.12 -0.20
N GLN A 110 3.19 -9.43 0.06
CA GLN A 110 2.12 -10.17 0.74
C GLN A 110 1.83 -9.57 2.13
N LYS A 111 2.87 -9.28 2.91
CA LYS A 111 2.75 -8.68 4.25
C LYS A 111 2.07 -7.31 4.17
N TRP A 112 2.50 -6.45 3.25
CA TRP A 112 1.92 -5.10 3.09
C TRP A 112 0.46 -5.14 2.63
N LEU A 113 0.14 -6.02 1.68
CA LEU A 113 -1.23 -6.20 1.23
C LEU A 113 -2.12 -6.90 2.27
N GLY A 114 -1.53 -7.61 3.24
CA GLY A 114 -2.26 -8.35 4.25
C GLY A 114 -2.96 -9.58 3.68
N HIS A 115 -2.36 -10.22 2.66
CA HIS A 115 -2.89 -11.44 2.09
C HIS A 115 -2.74 -12.63 3.06
N ALA A 116 -3.83 -13.39 3.20
CA ALA A 116 -3.85 -14.59 4.03
C ALA A 116 -2.87 -15.64 3.46
N GLU A 117 -2.97 -15.87 2.15
CA GLU A 117 -2.19 -16.87 1.42
C GLU A 117 -1.31 -16.21 0.35
N LEU A 118 -0.12 -16.78 0.15
CA LEU A 118 0.81 -16.38 -0.92
C LEU A 118 0.19 -16.54 -2.31
N LYS A 119 -0.69 -17.53 -2.52
CA LYS A 119 -1.40 -17.76 -3.78
C LYS A 119 -2.12 -16.51 -4.32
N THR A 120 -2.65 -15.67 -3.42
CA THR A 120 -3.31 -14.40 -3.82
C THR A 120 -2.31 -13.31 -4.24
N THR A 121 -1.08 -13.37 -3.74
CA THR A 121 0.00 -12.45 -4.11
C THR A 121 0.75 -12.95 -5.35
N ALA A 122 0.83 -14.27 -5.56
CA ALA A 122 1.41 -14.88 -6.75
C ALA A 122 0.70 -14.44 -8.05
N ILE A 123 -0.58 -14.04 -7.97
CA ILE A 123 -1.30 -13.41 -9.10
C ILE A 123 -0.57 -12.14 -9.61
N TYR A 124 0.17 -11.44 -8.76
CA TYR A 124 0.99 -10.29 -9.17
C TYR A 124 2.34 -10.68 -9.76
N ALA A 125 2.84 -11.89 -9.45
CA ALA A 125 4.03 -12.45 -10.07
C ALA A 125 3.74 -13.07 -11.44
N ASN A 126 2.47 -13.33 -11.75
CA ASN A 126 1.99 -13.62 -13.11
C ASN A 126 1.93 -12.32 -13.94
N ALA A 127 3.04 -11.57 -13.96
CA ALA A 127 3.28 -10.58 -14.99
C ALA A 127 3.04 -11.25 -16.34
N VAL A 128 2.20 -10.67 -17.21
CA VAL A 128 1.96 -11.20 -18.55
C VAL A 128 2.52 -10.18 -19.55
N GLY A 129 3.39 -10.62 -20.44
CA GLY A 129 3.90 -9.78 -21.53
C GLY A 129 5.27 -9.14 -21.23
N LYS A 130 5.35 -7.80 -21.26
CA LYS A 130 6.63 -7.07 -21.17
C LYS A 130 7.34 -7.28 -19.83
N GLU A 131 6.59 -7.24 -18.73
CA GLU A 131 7.11 -7.45 -17.38
C GLU A 131 7.71 -8.86 -17.19
N GLU A 132 7.08 -9.90 -17.76
CA GLU A 132 7.60 -11.28 -17.72
C GLU A 132 8.91 -11.41 -18.50
N ARG A 133 8.98 -10.80 -19.70
CA ARG A 133 10.20 -10.77 -20.51
C ARG A 133 11.32 -10.01 -19.83
N ASP A 134 11.02 -8.88 -19.18
CA ASP A 134 11.99 -8.07 -18.46
C ASP A 134 12.53 -8.82 -17.21
N ILE A 135 11.69 -9.60 -16.52
CA ILE A 135 12.12 -10.49 -15.41
C ILE A 135 12.95 -11.66 -15.94
N ALA A 136 12.52 -12.34 -17.01
CA ALA A 136 13.25 -13.46 -17.60
C ALA A 136 14.65 -13.05 -18.10
N ASN A 137 14.77 -11.87 -18.73
CA ASN A 137 16.05 -11.35 -19.20
C ASN A 137 17.06 -11.10 -18.05
N LYS A 138 16.61 -10.87 -16.82
CA LYS A 138 17.49 -10.73 -15.65
C LYS A 138 18.08 -12.07 -15.20
N MET A 139 17.41 -13.19 -15.48
CA MET A 139 17.87 -14.55 -15.10
C MET A 139 19.04 -15.04 -15.95
N TRP A 140 19.12 -14.59 -17.21
CA TRP A 140 20.10 -15.07 -18.20
C TRP A 140 21.36 -14.19 -18.31
N ARG A 141 21.69 -13.44 -17.26
CA ARG A 141 22.96 -12.71 -17.17
C ARG A 141 24.06 -13.57 -16.58
#